data_AF-A0A382TLA0-F1
#
_entry.id   AF-A0A382TLA0-F1
#
_cell.length_a   1.000
_cell.length_b   1.000
_cell.length_c   1.000
_cell.angle_alpha   90.00
_cell.angle_beta   90.00
_cell.angle_gamma   90.00
#
_symmetry.space_group_name_H-M   'P 1'
#
loop_
_entity.id
_entity.type
_entity.pdbx_description
1 polymer ?
#
loop_
_entity_poly.entity_id
_entity_poly.type
_entity_poly.pdbx_seq_one_letter_code
_entity_poly.pdbx_strand_id
1 'polypeptide(L)'
;MPDQTTDGRPVLGLDADDTLWENEARFAAAEGRFCDLVAPWADHQRASVALLAADRVAVARYGYGVKGFVLSMIRTAVQLSDGAVSSGEITEIMALGDEILDAPL
;
A
#
# COMPACT_ATOMS: atom_id res chain seq x y z
N MET A 1 31.32 -12.50 14.35
CA MET A 1 30.52 -11.27 14.17
C MET A 1 31.44 -10.11 14.45
N PRO A 2 31.61 -9.13 13.55
CA PRO A 2 32.45 -7.98 13.84
C PRO A 2 31.84 -7.18 15.01
N ASP A 3 32.74 -6.75 15.89
CA ASP A 3 32.47 -5.92 17.06
C ASP A 3 31.81 -4.59 16.65
N GLN A 4 30.66 -4.30 17.25
CA GLN A 4 29.85 -3.08 16.99
C GLN A 4 30.07 -2.04 18.11
N THR A 5 31.28 -1.93 18.65
CA THR A 5 31.64 -0.79 19.50
C THR A 5 31.80 0.44 18.62
N THR A 6 30.78 1.30 18.63
CA THR A 6 30.85 2.63 18.02
C THR A 6 32.03 3.41 18.64
N ASP A 7 32.82 4.09 17.79
CA ASP A 7 33.99 4.92 18.14
C ASP A 7 33.61 6.20 18.96
N GLY A 8 32.64 6.11 19.87
CA GLY A 8 32.14 7.26 20.65
C GLY A 8 31.49 8.37 19.80
N ARG A 9 31.31 8.17 18.49
CA ARG A 9 30.72 9.16 17.57
C ARG A 9 29.18 9.12 17.67
N PRO A 10 28.51 10.28 17.63
CA PRO A 10 27.06 10.34 17.61
C PRO A 10 26.53 9.72 16.31
N VAL A 11 25.44 8.96 16.42
CA VAL A 11 24.72 8.37 15.28
C VAL A 11 23.49 9.23 14.98
N LEU A 12 23.29 9.58 13.70
CA LEU A 12 22.10 10.24 13.21
C LEU A 12 21.31 9.24 12.35
N GLY A 13 20.13 8.83 12.82
CA GLY A 13 19.16 8.09 12.02
C GLY A 13 18.31 9.07 11.24
N LEU A 14 18.22 8.87 9.92
CA LEU A 14 17.28 9.57 9.06
C LEU A 14 16.22 8.56 8.65
N ASP A 15 14.95 8.95 8.79
CA ASP A 15 13.87 8.22 8.14
C ASP A 15 14.01 8.34 6.63
N ALA A 16 13.41 7.41 5.91
CA ALA A 16 13.60 7.24 4.48
C ALA A 16 12.44 7.87 3.70
N ASP A 17 11.25 7.28 3.83
CA ASP A 17 10.04 7.70 3.13
C ASP A 17 9.57 9.09 3.61
N ASP A 18 9.22 9.95 2.67
CA ASP A 18 8.80 11.35 2.88
C ASP A 18 9.80 12.22 3.68
N THR A 19 11.02 11.73 3.87
CA THR A 19 12.15 12.45 4.49
C THR A 19 13.31 12.58 3.51
N LEU A 20 13.75 11.48 2.90
CA LEU A 20 14.80 11.46 1.88
C LEU A 20 14.21 11.50 0.46
N TRP A 21 13.06 10.87 0.24
CA TRP A 21 12.35 10.83 -1.04
C TRP A 21 10.83 10.90 -0.85
N GLU A 22 10.11 11.34 -1.87
CA GLU A 22 8.64 11.38 -1.86
C GLU A 22 8.05 9.96 -1.97
N ASN A 23 7.11 9.62 -1.09
CA ASN A 23 6.51 8.29 -1.03
C ASN A 23 4.99 8.35 -0.93
N GLU A 24 4.42 9.14 -0.01
CA GLU A 24 2.97 9.15 0.28
C GLU A 24 2.11 9.54 -0.94
N ALA A 25 2.59 10.47 -1.78
CA ALA A 25 1.87 10.88 -2.98
C ALA A 25 1.57 9.69 -3.93
N ARG A 26 2.44 8.68 -3.94
CA ARG A 26 2.29 7.48 -4.78
C ARG A 26 1.25 6.53 -4.21
N PHE A 27 1.23 6.36 -2.88
CA PHE A 27 0.18 5.60 -2.19
C PHE A 27 -1.19 6.24 -2.39
N ALA A 28 -1.29 7.56 -2.24
CA ALA A 28 -2.53 8.29 -2.47
C ALA A 28 -3.02 8.17 -3.92
N ALA A 29 -2.12 8.23 -4.91
CA ALA A 29 -2.47 8.04 -6.31
C ALA A 29 -2.98 6.60 -6.60
N ALA A 30 -2.35 5.59 -6.01
CA ALA A 30 -2.80 4.20 -6.11
C ALA A 30 -4.16 3.98 -5.44
N GLU A 31 -4.40 4.55 -4.26
CA GLU A 31 -5.71 4.50 -3.59
C GLU A 31 -6.80 5.13 -4.46
N GLY A 32 -6.54 6.29 -5.07
CA GLY A 32 -7.48 6.94 -5.97
C GLY A 32 -7.86 6.05 -7.16
N ARG A 33 -6.86 5.47 -7.84
CA ARG A 33 -7.09 4.53 -8.96
C ARG A 33 -7.80 3.25 -8.52
N PHE A 34 -7.51 2.75 -7.32
CA PHE A 34 -8.24 1.64 -6.74
C PHE A 34 -9.72 2.00 -6.51
N CYS A 35 -10.00 3.18 -5.96
CA CYS A 35 -11.37 3.65 -5.74
C CYS A 35 -12.14 3.77 -7.06
N ASP A 36 -11.50 4.28 -8.12
CA ASP A 36 -12.07 4.34 -9.47
C ASP A 36 -12.35 2.92 -10.03
N LEU A 37 -11.42 1.98 -9.83
CA LEU A 37 -11.56 0.60 -10.29
C LEU A 37 -12.78 -0.10 -9.65
N VAL A 38 -13.04 0.15 -8.36
CA VAL A 38 -14.16 -0.48 -7.63
C VAL A 38 -15.46 0.33 -7.65
N ALA A 39 -15.50 1.43 -8.40
CA ALA A 39 -16.67 2.31 -8.56
C ALA A 39 -17.99 1.59 -8.95
N PRO A 40 -17.98 0.47 -9.71
CA PRO A 40 -19.22 -0.28 -9.97
C PRO A 40 -19.91 -0.83 -8.71
N TRP A 41 -19.19 -1.00 -7.60
CA TRP A 41 -19.70 -1.63 -6.38
C TRP A 41 -19.75 -0.69 -5.16
N ALA A 42 -18.94 0.36 -5.16
CA ALA A 42 -18.88 1.32 -4.07
C ALA A 42 -18.47 2.71 -4.57
N ASP A 43 -19.10 3.76 -4.04
CA ASP A 43 -18.57 5.11 -4.23
C ASP A 43 -17.18 5.26 -3.60
N HIS A 44 -16.46 6.30 -4.01
CA HIS A 44 -15.08 6.56 -3.58
C HIS A 44 -14.94 6.64 -2.04
N GLN A 45 -15.90 7.24 -1.35
CA GLN A 45 -15.82 7.37 0.11
C GLN A 45 -15.96 5.99 0.77
N ARG A 46 -16.92 5.18 0.32
CA ARG A 46 -17.13 3.82 0.82
C ARG A 46 -15.94 2.92 0.50
N ALA A 47 -15.36 3.03 -0.70
CA ALA A 47 -14.18 2.28 -1.11
C ALA A 47 -12.96 2.59 -0.23
N SER A 48 -12.65 3.88 -0.03
CA SER A 48 -11.54 4.34 0.81
C SER A 48 -11.70 3.89 2.28
N VAL A 49 -12.91 4.04 2.85
CA VAL A 49 -13.18 3.56 4.22
C VAL A 49 -13.01 2.04 4.35
N ALA A 50 -13.46 1.28 3.35
CA ALA A 50 -13.31 -0.18 3.34
C ALA A 50 -11.83 -0.58 3.23
N LEU A 51 -11.06 0.08 2.36
CA LEU A 51 -9.63 -0.17 2.19
C LEU A 51 -8.86 0.12 3.49
N LEU A 52 -9.10 1.28 4.11
CA LEU A 52 -8.47 1.64 5.38
C LEU A 52 -8.78 0.62 6.49
N ALA A 53 -10.01 0.09 6.53
CA ALA A 53 -10.38 -0.95 7.48
C ALA A 53 -9.64 -2.27 7.21
N ALA A 54 -9.49 -2.65 5.92
CA ALA A 54 -8.73 -3.82 5.52
C ALA A 54 -7.24 -3.68 5.86
N ASP A 55 -6.65 -2.51 5.60
CA ASP A 55 -5.24 -2.22 5.88
C ASP A 55 -4.91 -2.30 7.37
N ARG A 56 -5.77 -1.76 8.23
CA ARG A 56 -5.57 -1.87 9.69
C ARG A 56 -5.48 -3.32 10.17
N VAL A 57 -6.24 -4.22 9.55
CA VAL A 57 -6.16 -5.66 9.83
C VAL A 57 -4.93 -6.29 9.17
N ALA A 58 -4.59 -5.86 7.97
CA ALA A 58 -3.46 -6.37 7.20
C ALA A 58 -2.11 -6.05 7.85
N VAL A 59 -1.93 -4.83 8.37
CA VAL A 59 -0.69 -4.38 9.03
C VAL A 59 -0.31 -5.29 10.20
N ALA A 60 -1.29 -5.74 10.98
CA ALA A 60 -1.04 -6.66 12.10
C ALA A 60 -0.52 -8.04 11.64
N ARG A 61 -0.77 -8.42 10.39
CA ARG A 61 -0.39 -9.74 9.83
C ARG A 61 0.81 -9.68 8.90
N TYR A 62 0.92 -8.64 8.08
CA TYR A 62 1.89 -8.54 7.00
C TYR A 62 2.92 -7.43 7.21
N GLY A 63 2.75 -6.60 8.25
CA GLY A 63 3.55 -5.40 8.44
C GLY A 63 3.16 -4.29 7.46
N TYR A 64 3.98 -3.23 7.46
CA TYR A 64 3.82 -2.09 6.56
C TYR A 64 4.46 -2.34 5.19
N GLY A 65 4.03 -1.55 4.20
CA GLY A 65 4.62 -1.50 2.87
C GLY A 65 3.70 -2.00 1.75
N VAL A 66 4.18 -1.85 0.52
CA VAL A 66 3.37 -2.00 -0.72
C VAL A 66 2.68 -3.36 -0.82
N LYS A 67 3.36 -4.45 -0.45
CA LYS A 67 2.78 -5.81 -0.55
C LYS A 67 1.56 -5.98 0.34
N GLY A 68 1.61 -5.44 1.55
CA GLY A 68 0.46 -5.46 2.47
C GLY A 68 -0.69 -4.65 1.89
N PHE A 69 -0.39 -3.47 1.37
CA PHE A 69 -1.35 -2.58 0.73
C PHE A 69 -2.06 -3.21 -0.48
N VAL A 70 -1.31 -3.86 -1.38
CA VAL A 70 -1.87 -4.60 -2.53
C VAL A 70 -2.80 -5.73 -2.08
N LEU A 71 -2.40 -6.50 -1.06
CA LEU A 71 -3.26 -7.56 -0.52
C LEU A 71 -4.55 -7.00 0.09
N SER A 72 -4.50 -5.83 0.74
CA SER A 72 -5.68 -5.15 1.24
C SER A 72 -6.59 -4.66 0.13
N MET A 73 -6.04 -4.11 -0.96
CA MET A 73 -6.83 -3.72 -2.13
C MET A 73 -7.54 -4.93 -2.74
N ILE A 74 -6.84 -6.05 -2.96
CA ILE A 74 -7.44 -7.28 -3.50
C ILE A 74 -8.57 -7.77 -2.59
N ARG A 75 -8.33 -7.86 -1.27
CA ARG A 75 -9.34 -8.32 -0.32
C ARG A 75 -10.56 -7.38 -0.30
N THR A 76 -10.32 -6.08 -0.34
CA THR A 76 -11.37 -5.06 -0.36
C THR A 76 -12.19 -5.16 -1.64
N ALA A 77 -11.56 -5.31 -2.80
CA ALA A 77 -12.25 -5.50 -4.08
C ALA A 77 -13.13 -6.75 -4.08
N VAL A 78 -12.61 -7.88 -3.57
CA VAL A 78 -13.40 -9.12 -3.42
C VAL A 78 -14.59 -8.90 -2.50
N GLN A 79 -14.41 -8.19 -1.38
CA GLN A 79 -15.48 -7.93 -0.43
C GLN A 79 -16.56 -6.97 -0.97
N LEU A 80 -16.15 -5.87 -1.61
CA LEU A 80 -17.08 -4.88 -2.15
C LEU A 80 -17.88 -5.45 -3.33
N SER A 81 -17.24 -6.28 -4.15
CA SER A 81 -17.86 -6.91 -5.33
C SER A 81 -18.65 -8.18 -5.02
N ASP A 82 -18.70 -8.63 -3.76
CA ASP A 82 -19.24 -9.94 -3.37
C ASP A 82 -18.65 -11.10 -4.22
N GLY A 83 -17.34 -11.03 -4.49
CA GLY A 83 -16.61 -11.99 -5.31
C GLY A 83 -16.77 -11.83 -6.81
N ALA A 84 -17.46 -10.79 -7.30
CA ALA A 84 -17.64 -10.54 -8.73
C ALA A 84 -16.43 -9.86 -9.42
N VAL A 85 -15.44 -9.38 -8.64
CA VAL A 85 -14.21 -8.82 -9.20
C VAL A 85 -13.50 -9.84 -10.10
N SER A 86 -13.16 -9.41 -11.30
CA SER A 86 -12.53 -10.23 -12.33
C SER A 86 -11.03 -10.40 -12.10
N SER A 87 -10.45 -11.41 -12.74
CA SER A 87 -8.99 -11.57 -12.78
C SER A 87 -8.28 -10.38 -13.46
N GLY A 88 -8.96 -9.70 -14.40
CA GLY A 88 -8.44 -8.48 -15.03
C GLY A 88 -8.30 -7.34 -14.03
N GLU A 89 -9.35 -7.07 -13.25
CA GLU A 89 -9.30 -6.03 -12.21
C GLU A 89 -8.30 -6.36 -11.10
N ILE A 90 -8.17 -7.63 -10.72
CA ILE A 90 -7.11 -8.05 -9.78
C ILE A 90 -5.72 -7.77 -10.38
N THR A 91 -5.55 -7.98 -11.69
CA THR A 91 -4.27 -7.69 -12.37
C THR A 91 -3.96 -6.19 -12.35
N GLU A 92 -4.97 -5.34 -12.58
CA GLU A 92 -4.83 -3.88 -12.44
C GLU A 92 -4.42 -3.49 -11.01
N ILE A 93 -5.01 -4.11 -9.97
CA ILE A 93 -4.61 -3.86 -8.57
C ILE A 93 -3.14 -4.22 -8.33
N MET A 94 -2.65 -5.33 -8.88
CA MET A 94 -1.24 -5.70 -8.76
C MET A 94 -0.34 -4.67 -9.47
N ALA A 95 -0.73 -4.21 -10.65
CA ALA A 95 0.01 -3.20 -11.41
C ALA A 95 0.14 -1.89 -10.63
N LEU A 96 -0.89 -1.46 -9.88
CA LEU A 96 -0.80 -0.31 -8.97
C LEU A 96 0.32 -0.48 -7.93
N GLY A 97 0.50 -1.69 -7.42
CA GLY A 97 1.58 -2.01 -6.49
C GLY A 97 2.95 -1.98 -7.14
N ASP A 98 3.08 -2.59 -8.32
CA ASP A 98 4.33 -2.61 -9.09
C ASP A 98 4.79 -1.19 -9.42
N GLU A 99 3.87 -0.28 -9.78
CA GLU A 99 4.18 1.14 -10.01
C GLU A 99 4.78 1.83 -8.79
N ILE A 100 4.33 1.52 -7.56
CA ILE A 100 4.92 2.07 -6.33
C ILE A 100 6.31 1.48 -6.09
N LEU A 101 6.50 0.18 -6.35
CA LEU A 101 7.77 -0.51 -6.15
C LEU A 101 8.86 -0.07 -7.14
N ASP A 102 8.46 0.21 -8.38
CA ASP A 102 9.36 0.66 -9.45
C ASP A 102 9.62 2.17 -9.41
N ALA A 103 8.97 2.88 -8.48
CA ALA A 103 9.15 4.31 -8.34
C ALA A 103 10.61 4.65 -7.96
N PRO A 104 11.17 5.75 -8.50
CA PRO A 104 12.53 6.14 -8.19
C PRO A 104 12.66 6.48 -6.70
N LEU A 105 13.74 5.96 -6.11
CA LEU A 105 14.26 6.31 -4.78
C LEU A 105 15.07 7.61 -4.86
#